data_AF-A0A5A8A212-F1
#
_entry.id   AF-A0A5A8A212-F1
#
_cell.length_a   1.000
_cell.length_b   1.000
_cell.length_c   1.000
_cell.angle_alpha   90.00
_cell.angle_beta   90.00
_cell.angle_gamma   90.00
#
_symmetry.space_group_name_H-M   'P 1'
#
loop_
_entity.id
_entity.type
_entity.pdbx_description
1 polymer ?
#
loop_
_entity_poly.entity_id
_entity_poly.type
_entity_poly.pdbx_seq_one_letter_code
_entity_poly.pdbx_strand_id
1 'polypeptide(L)' 'MIIFKPNPHKLQVKASPKEPGRFDWAITRDDVIVRQSVRSFGSEGASEANGDAALREITARWQDAR' A
#
# COMPACT_ATOMS: atom_id res chain seq x y z
N MET A 1 19.34 -19.05 16.19
CA MET A 1 17.90 -18.73 16.21
C MET A 1 17.66 -17.61 15.20
N ILE A 2 16.93 -17.88 14.12
CA ILE A 2 16.61 -16.86 13.11
C ILE A 2 15.34 -16.14 13.57
N ILE A 3 15.40 -14.82 13.79
CA ILE A 3 14.23 -14.01 14.12
C ILE A 3 13.60 -13.53 12.81
N PHE A 4 12.52 -14.18 12.40
CA PHE A 4 11.69 -13.70 11.30
C PHE A 4 10.91 -12.48 11.79
N LYS A 5 11.17 -11.30 11.20
CA LYS A 5 10.28 -10.14 11.40
C LYS A 5 9.39 -10.03 10.15
N PRO A 6 8.07 -10.21 10.28
CA PRO A 6 7.17 -10.01 9.13
C PRO A 6 7.26 -8.57 8.64
N ASN A 7 6.98 -8.37 7.35
CA ASN A 7 6.86 -7.03 6.79
C ASN A 7 5.75 -6.27 7.54
N PRO A 8 6.05 -5.13 8.18
CA PRO A 8 5.04 -4.41 8.95
C PRO A 8 4.07 -3.61 8.07
N HIS A 9 4.36 -3.49 6.76
CA HIS A 9 3.54 -2.74 5.81
C HIS A 9 2.42 -3.60 5.22
N LYS A 10 1.21 -3.04 5.11
CA LYS A 10 0.04 -3.68 4.51
C LYS A 10 -0.58 -2.77 3.46
N LEU A 11 -0.93 -3.32 2.30
CA LEU A 11 -1.70 -2.63 1.27
C LEU A 11 -3.20 -2.76 1.56
N GLN A 12 -3.92 -1.65 1.45
CA GLN A 12 -5.38 -1.60 1.48
C GLN A 12 -5.87 -0.89 0.22
N VAL A 13 -6.79 -1.52 -0.49
CA VAL A 13 -7.53 -0.90 -1.61
C VAL A 13 -8.95 -0.62 -1.14
N LYS A 14 -9.47 0.57 -1.44
CA LYS A 14 -10.83 0.98 -1.06
C LYS A 14 -11.46 1.80 -2.18
N ALA A 15 -12.79 1.79 -2.26
CA ALA A 15 -13.50 2.72 -3.11
C ALA A 15 -13.17 4.17 -2.70
N SER A 16 -12.97 5.05 -3.69
CA SER A 16 -12.66 6.44 -3.43
C SER A 16 -13.89 7.15 -2.87
N PRO A 17 -13.78 7.82 -1.71
CA PRO A 17 -14.88 8.60 -1.17
C PRO A 17 -15.13 9.89 -1.97
N LYS A 18 -14.16 10.33 -2.78
CA LYS A 18 -14.23 11.58 -3.56
C LYS A 18 -14.65 11.35 -5.00
N GLU A 19 -14.31 10.20 -5.56
CA GLU A 19 -14.58 9.85 -6.97
C GLU A 19 -15.41 8.55 -7.03
N PRO A 20 -16.75 8.65 -7.07
CA PRO A 20 -17.62 7.48 -7.16
C PRO A 20 -17.25 6.56 -8.33
N GLY A 21 -17.22 5.25 -8.08
CA GLY A 21 -16.84 4.24 -9.07
C GLY A 21 -15.33 4.11 -9.30
N ARG A 22 -14.51 4.86 -8.55
CA ARG A 22 -13.05 4.75 -8.59
C ARG A 22 -12.50 4.20 -7.29
N PHE A 23 -11.23 3.81 -7.32
CA PHE A 23 -10.55 3.12 -6.23
C PHE A 23 -9.26 3.84 -5.86
N ASP A 24 -9.01 3.96 -4.57
CA ASP A 24 -7.76 4.46 -4.00
C ASP A 24 -7.01 3.31 -3.32
N TRP A 25 -5.73 3.51 -3.03
CA TRP A 25 -4.97 2.60 -2.20
C TRP A 25 -4.21 3.35 -1.10
N ALA A 26 -4.02 2.67 0.02
CA ALA A 26 -3.20 3.13 1.14
C ALA A 26 -2.30 1.99 1.63
N ILE A 27 -1.08 2.33 2.03
CA ILE A 27 -0.18 1.43 2.73
C ILE A 27 -0.18 1.85 4.19
N THR A 28 -0.48 0.90 5.07
CA THR A 28 -0.43 1.11 6.52
C THR A 28 0.73 0.39 7.16
N ARG A 29 1.20 0.92 8.29
CA ARG A 29 2.11 0.27 9.22
C ARG A 29 1.56 0.51 10.63
N ASP A 30 1.36 -0.55 11.39
CA ASP A 30 0.80 -0.46 12.75
C ASP A 30 -0.49 0.41 12.77
N ASP A 31 -1.37 0.17 11.78
CA ASP A 31 -2.62 0.89 11.49
C ASP A 31 -2.51 2.38 11.13
N VAL A 32 -1.28 2.92 11.00
CA VAL A 32 -1.02 4.28 10.52
C VAL A 32 -0.77 4.28 9.01
N ILE A 33 -1.43 5.16 8.27
CA ILE A 33 -1.16 5.34 6.83
C ILE A 33 0.22 5.97 6.65
N VAL A 34 1.13 5.25 5.99
CA VAL A 34 2.49 5.72 5.69
C VAL A 34 2.67 6.17 4.23
N ARG A 35 1.78 5.71 3.35
CA ARG A 35 1.75 6.11 1.93
C ARG A 35 0.33 5.89 1.39
N GLN A 36 -0.07 6.69 0.42
CA GLN A 36 -1.37 6.53 -0.26
C GLN A 36 -1.28 6.96 -1.72
N SER A 37 -2.26 6.56 -2.51
CA SER A 37 -2.41 7.02 -3.89
C SER A 37 -2.64 8.53 -3.95
N VAL A 38 -2.02 9.18 -4.93
CA VAL A 38 -2.24 10.62 -5.21
C VAL A 38 -3.42 10.86 -6.15
N ARG A 39 -3.94 9.79 -6.75
CA ARG A 39 -5.08 9.80 -7.67
C ARG A 39 -5.88 8.52 -7.50
N SER A 40 -7.15 8.56 -7.88
CA SER A 40 -8.01 7.38 -7.94
C SER A 40 -7.88 6.65 -9.28
N PHE A 41 -8.19 5.36 -9.27
CA PHE A 41 -8.08 4.45 -10.40
C PHE A 41 -9.45 3.98 -10.86
N GLY A 42 -9.59 3.72 -12.16
CA GLY A 42 -10.87 3.30 -12.77
C GLY A 42 -11.31 1.87 -12.44
N SER A 43 -10.47 1.08 -11.78
CA SER A 43 -10.80 -0.27 -11.32
C SER A 43 -10.00 -0.64 -10.08
N GLU A 44 -10.52 -1.58 -9.31
CA GLU A 44 -9.87 -2.11 -8.12
C GLU A 44 -8.50 -2.72 -8.45
N GLY A 45 -8.44 -3.56 -9.49
CA GLY A 45 -7.19 -4.20 -9.92
C GLY A 45 -6.12 -3.23 -10.40
N ALA A 46 -6.50 -2.10 -11.02
CA ALA A 46 -5.53 -1.06 -11.39
C ALA A 46 -4.99 -0.33 -10.15
N SER A 47 -5.84 -0.11 -9.14
CA SER A 47 -5.43 0.45 -7.85
C SER A 47 -4.50 -0.51 -7.12
N GLU A 48 -4.85 -1.80 -7.07
CA GLU A 48 -4.06 -2.85 -6.44
C GLU A 48 -2.69 -3.01 -7.07
N ALA A 49 -2.60 -3.12 -8.40
CA ALA A 49 -1.33 -3.24 -9.10
C ALA A 49 -0.40 -2.04 -8.85
N ASN A 50 -0.97 -0.83 -8.79
CA ASN A 50 -0.19 0.36 -8.46
C ASN A 50 0.26 0.37 -7.00
N GLY A 51 -0.63 -0.01 -6.08
CA GLY A 51 -0.35 -0.11 -4.66
C GLY A 51 0.66 -1.19 -4.31
N ASP A 52 0.64 -2.34 -5.01
CA ASP A 52 1.60 -3.43 -4.82
C ASP A 52 3.02 -3.00 -5.23
N ALA A 53 3.16 -2.29 -6.35
CA ALA A 53 4.44 -1.70 -6.73
C ALA A 53 4.98 -0.77 -5.63
N ALA A 54 4.13 0.10 -5.08
CA ALA A 54 4.50 0.99 -3.98
C ALA A 54 4.82 0.23 -2.67
N LEU A 55 4.13 -0.88 -2.40
CA LEU A 55 4.38 -1.75 -1.25
C LEU A 55 5.74 -2.45 -1.38
N ARG A 56 6.08 -2.97 -2.55
CA ARG A 56 7.40 -3.57 -2.80
C ARG A 56 8.53 -2.56 -2.61
N GLU A 57 8.37 -1.34 -3.11
CA GLU A 57 9.35 -0.26 -2.92
C GLU A 57 9.59 0.07 -1.44
N ILE A 58 8.54 0.31 -0.66
CA ILE A 58 8.69 0.67 0.76
C ILE A 58 9.22 -0.50 1.59
N THR A 59 8.85 -1.73 1.22
CA THR A 59 9.35 -2.95 1.86
C THR A 59 10.84 -3.12 1.63
N ALA A 60 11.33 -2.94 0.40
CA ALA A 60 12.75 -3.01 0.08
C ALA A 60 13.54 -1.96 0.89
N ARG A 61 13.07 -0.70 0.92
CA ARG A 61 13.71 0.36 1.71
C ARG A 61 13.75 0.06 3.20
N TRP A 62 12.71 -0.56 3.75
CA TRP A 62 12.68 -0.97 5.15
C TRP A 62 13.66 -2.11 5.45
N GLN A 63 13.83 -3.04 4.51
CA GLN A 63 14.81 -4.12 4.61
C GLN A 63 16.25 -3.59 4.54
N ASP A 64 16.53 -2.62 3.66
CA ASP A 64 17.85 -2.02 3.51
C ASP A 64 18.26 -1.16 4.70
N ALA A 65 17.29 -0.53 5.38
CA ALA A 65 17.52 0.29 6.57
C ALA A 65 17.77 -0.54 7.85
N ARG A 66 17.79 -1.87 7.75
CA ARG A 66 17.93 -2.80 8.88
C ARG A 66 19.34 -3.37 8.97
#